data_AF-A0A1I3IG23-F1
#
_entry.id   AF-A0A1I3IG23-F1
#
_cell.length_a   1.000
_cell.length_b   1.000
_cell.length_c   1.000
_cell.angle_alpha   90.00
_cell.angle_beta   90.00
_cell.angle_gamma   90.00
#
_symmetry.space_group_name_H-M   'P 1'
#
loop_
_entity.id
_entity.type
_entity.pdbx_description
1 polymer ?
#
loop_
_entity_poly.entity_id
_entity_poly.type
_entity_poly.pdbx_seq_one_letter_code
_entity_poly.pdbx_strand_id
1 'polypeptide(L)'
;MHNRRGQLKKQLAVITQSSNVPTIGGVKTQIQIAMRHLDTCVTSRPLLILTQLAAAAALAACGGGGGGDSNLATAKFQTLDGTMPLVIGHRGLPGLYPEETQPSYEGAADAGADSLEEDLHLTKDCVLVARHNPWLSDNTNIATVALTNATVAARKRTVPGTLVNVSYSLATYGGPAQYLTDLTDPNDPKSVLKSLVVDGEDHTGDWSITDFTVAELKQWIGGTTYDARDQRPTALNGKYPILTMQEIIDIAKAKSAASGRTISIYPESKNPYWNNAQAIANGCGTGKHPFEDAIIKLIKDNNLNSKSAPIYVQSFDPASLKYMRSAGLNTKMVQLVDGNDVNYKTGEMIYQTNDVYNFVDGRPYSWTVAGDGRYFGAMLTPAGLAEVKTYADGIGPWKPQVMALTISPFKATNVDGTPYTGSLADVNTVTPTSLIADAHKAGLFVHSYTFRNEQKYLAGIYKGDPTAEFLTFFRAGIDGVFTDFANTGVAARAAYIKEARQ
;
A
#
# COMPACT_ATOMS: atom_id res chain seq x y z
N MET A 1 -3.58 -2.32 5.75
CA MET A 1 -4.37 -1.23 6.43
C MET A 1 -5.41 -1.73 7.45
N HIS A 2 -6.20 -2.78 7.21
CA HIS A 2 -7.12 -3.39 8.21
C HIS A 2 -6.43 -4.09 9.42
N ASN A 3 -5.13 -3.85 9.64
CA ASN A 3 -4.33 -4.39 10.75
C ASN A 3 -3.88 -3.31 11.76
N ARG A 4 -4.07 -2.01 11.48
CA ARG A 4 -3.64 -0.95 12.42
C ARG A 4 -4.46 -0.98 13.73
N ARG A 5 -5.79 -1.15 13.65
CA ARG A 5 -6.68 -1.28 14.83
C ARG A 5 -6.52 -2.58 15.64
N GLY A 6 -6.12 -3.68 15.00
CA GLY A 6 -5.94 -4.97 15.67
C GLY A 6 -4.69 -5.04 16.55
N GLN A 7 -3.62 -4.34 16.16
CA GLN A 7 -2.34 -4.40 16.89
C GLN A 7 -2.27 -3.42 18.07
N LEU A 8 -2.85 -2.22 17.97
CA LEU A 8 -2.86 -1.23 19.07
C LEU A 8 -3.72 -1.65 20.27
N LYS A 9 -4.81 -2.40 20.06
CA LYS A 9 -5.61 -2.95 21.18
C LYS A 9 -4.81 -3.91 22.08
N LYS A 10 -3.75 -4.55 21.56
CA LYS A 10 -2.87 -5.42 22.36
C LYS A 10 -1.81 -4.64 23.14
N GLN A 11 -1.35 -3.48 22.67
CA GLN A 11 -0.37 -2.66 23.40
C GLN A 11 -1.00 -1.88 24.57
N LEU A 12 -2.24 -1.41 24.44
CA LEU A 12 -2.93 -0.74 25.56
C LEU A 12 -3.28 -1.69 26.72
N ALA A 13 -3.50 -2.98 26.45
CA ALA A 13 -3.83 -3.97 27.49
C ALA A 13 -2.63 -4.37 28.36
N VAL A 14 -1.39 -4.12 27.91
CA VAL A 14 -0.17 -4.47 28.66
C VAL A 14 0.21 -3.38 29.69
N ILE A 15 -0.38 -2.17 29.59
CA ILE A 15 -0.04 -1.03 30.46
C ILE A 15 -0.92 -0.96 31.73
N THR A 16 -2.00 -1.75 31.84
CA THR A 16 -2.95 -1.67 32.98
C THR A 16 -2.95 -2.88 33.92
N GLN A 17 -1.81 -3.58 34.07
CA GLN A 17 -1.65 -4.57 35.16
C GLN A 17 -0.24 -4.52 35.75
N SER A 18 0.04 -3.50 36.57
CA SER A 18 1.17 -3.55 37.51
C SER A 18 0.86 -2.75 38.77
N SER A 19 0.31 -3.41 39.78
CA SER A 19 0.48 -2.99 41.18
C SER A 19 -0.09 -4.08 42.10
N ASN A 20 0.78 -4.96 42.60
CA ASN A 20 0.88 -5.28 44.02
C ASN A 20 1.97 -6.33 44.25
N VAL A 21 3.05 -5.89 44.92
CA VAL A 21 4.02 -6.73 45.63
C VAL A 21 3.61 -6.69 47.11
N PRO A 22 3.72 -7.79 47.87
CA PRO A 22 4.81 -7.83 48.84
C PRO A 22 5.59 -9.15 48.87
N THR A 23 6.87 -8.95 49.19
CA THR A 23 7.96 -9.86 49.56
C THR A 23 7.66 -10.78 50.75
N ILE A 24 8.37 -11.91 50.85
CA ILE A 24 9.32 -12.29 51.93
C ILE A 24 9.87 -13.71 51.68
N GLY A 25 11.19 -13.91 51.92
CA GLY A 25 11.66 -15.17 52.52
C GLY A 25 12.70 -16.01 51.77
N GLY A 26 13.96 -15.56 51.74
CA GLY A 26 15.11 -16.29 52.29
C GLY A 26 15.52 -17.70 51.82
N VAL A 27 16.82 -17.78 51.50
CA VAL A 27 17.79 -18.87 51.77
C VAL A 27 18.18 -19.80 50.61
N LYS A 28 19.44 -19.58 50.18
CA LYS A 28 20.50 -20.49 49.69
C LYS A 28 20.17 -21.99 49.59
N THR A 29 20.67 -22.65 48.53
CA THR A 29 21.96 -23.40 48.50
C THR A 29 22.17 -24.06 47.12
N GLN A 30 23.43 -24.10 46.68
CA GLN A 30 23.94 -24.76 45.47
C GLN A 30 23.80 -26.29 45.51
N ILE A 31 23.90 -26.96 44.35
CA ILE A 31 24.85 -28.08 44.10
C ILE A 31 24.88 -28.42 42.59
N GLN A 32 26.10 -28.59 42.07
CA GLN A 32 26.48 -29.05 40.73
C GLN A 32 26.22 -30.55 40.52
N ILE A 33 26.26 -31.00 39.25
CA ILE A 33 27.06 -32.13 38.69
C ILE A 33 26.61 -32.27 37.20
N ALA A 34 27.40 -31.90 36.18
CA ALA A 34 28.55 -32.61 35.57
C ALA A 34 28.15 -33.99 34.99
N MET A 35 28.58 -34.48 33.82
CA MET A 35 29.59 -34.10 32.82
C MET A 35 29.42 -35.02 31.58
N ARG A 36 29.78 -34.50 30.39
CA ARG A 36 30.57 -35.09 29.27
C ARG A 36 30.32 -36.51 28.72
N HIS A 37 30.31 -36.64 27.38
CA HIS A 37 31.46 -36.91 26.47
C HIS A 37 30.94 -36.96 25.00
N LEU A 38 31.51 -36.22 24.03
CA LEU A 38 32.65 -36.58 23.13
C LEU A 38 32.40 -37.92 22.42
N ASP A 39 32.59 -38.16 21.13
CA ASP A 39 33.17 -37.45 19.98
C ASP A 39 32.93 -38.40 18.77
N THR A 40 32.99 -37.88 17.54
CA THR A 40 33.83 -38.37 16.42
C THR A 40 33.23 -38.17 15.03
N CYS A 41 34.13 -37.69 14.19
CA CYS A 41 34.05 -37.33 12.78
C CYS A 41 34.53 -38.51 11.92
N VAL A 42 33.92 -38.78 10.76
CA VAL A 42 34.61 -39.37 9.59
C VAL A 42 33.98 -38.86 8.28
N THR A 43 34.87 -38.50 7.36
CA THR A 43 34.72 -37.97 6.00
C THR A 43 34.49 -39.04 4.92
N SER A 44 33.81 -38.74 3.81
CA SER A 44 34.19 -39.16 2.43
C SER A 44 33.35 -38.44 1.34
N ARG A 45 33.99 -38.14 0.19
CA ARG A 45 33.48 -37.39 -0.98
C ARG A 45 32.83 -38.32 -2.05
N PRO A 46 32.64 -37.90 -3.33
CA PRO A 46 31.36 -37.53 -3.96
C PRO A 46 30.92 -38.49 -5.09
N LEU A 47 29.72 -38.34 -5.66
CA LEU A 47 29.40 -38.93 -6.96
C LEU A 47 28.48 -38.04 -7.81
N LEU A 48 28.97 -37.73 -9.01
CA LEU A 48 28.23 -37.17 -10.15
C LEU A 48 27.15 -38.15 -10.60
N ILE A 49 25.96 -37.66 -10.96
CA ILE A 49 25.19 -38.20 -12.09
C ILE A 49 24.66 -37.03 -12.92
N LEU A 50 25.24 -36.92 -14.11
CA LEU A 50 24.81 -36.14 -15.26
C LEU A 50 23.74 -36.98 -15.99
N THR A 51 22.58 -36.43 -16.34
CA THR A 51 21.81 -36.92 -17.50
C THR A 51 21.20 -35.76 -18.25
N GLN A 52 21.50 -35.76 -19.55
CA GLN A 52 21.12 -34.82 -20.59
C GLN A 52 19.72 -35.14 -21.09
N LEU A 53 18.97 -34.11 -21.51
CA LEU A 53 18.09 -34.23 -22.67
C LEU A 53 18.05 -32.88 -23.39
N ALA A 54 18.72 -32.85 -24.54
CA ALA A 54 18.60 -31.82 -25.55
C ALA A 54 18.30 -32.51 -26.90
N ALA A 55 17.66 -31.72 -27.77
CA ALA A 55 17.43 -31.91 -29.20
C ALA A 55 16.15 -32.66 -29.62
N ALA A 56 15.20 -31.89 -30.15
CA ALA A 56 14.84 -32.01 -31.57
C ALA A 56 14.52 -30.62 -32.12
N ALA A 57 15.27 -30.21 -33.13
CA ALA A 57 15.05 -29.00 -33.91
C ALA A 57 14.76 -29.38 -35.37
N ALA A 58 14.07 -28.46 -36.03
CA ALA A 58 13.94 -28.26 -37.47
C ALA A 58 12.78 -28.95 -38.21
N LEU A 59 11.82 -28.13 -38.62
CA LEU A 59 11.47 -27.98 -40.03
C LEU A 59 10.99 -26.55 -40.29
N ALA A 60 11.83 -25.77 -40.96
CA ALA A 60 11.43 -24.56 -41.64
C ALA A 60 10.89 -24.97 -43.03
N ALA A 61 9.69 -24.52 -43.37
CA ALA A 61 9.18 -24.52 -44.73
C ALA A 61 8.55 -23.16 -45.02
N CYS A 62 8.98 -22.57 -46.13
CA CYS A 62 8.49 -21.32 -46.67
C CYS A 62 7.02 -21.43 -47.12
N GLY A 63 6.23 -20.39 -46.86
CA GLY A 63 4.88 -20.24 -47.38
C GLY A 63 4.37 -18.83 -47.15
N GLY A 64 4.70 -17.92 -48.07
CA GLY A 64 4.01 -16.63 -48.17
C GLY A 64 2.64 -16.82 -48.81
N GLY A 65 1.68 -15.97 -48.43
CA GLY A 65 0.44 -15.76 -49.17
C GLY A 65 -0.83 -15.93 -48.37
N GLY A 66 -1.38 -14.79 -47.91
CA GLY A 66 -2.78 -14.44 -48.07
C GLY A 66 -3.85 -15.28 -47.37
N GLY A 67 -4.52 -14.64 -46.40
CA GLY A 67 -5.97 -14.78 -46.25
C GLY A 67 -6.44 -15.53 -45.01
N GLY A 68 -7.02 -14.76 -44.08
CA GLY A 68 -8.18 -15.21 -43.31
C GLY A 68 -7.89 -15.88 -41.98
N ASP A 69 -7.77 -15.07 -40.92
CA ASP A 69 -8.39 -15.36 -39.62
C ASP A 69 -8.88 -14.04 -39.00
N SER A 70 -9.71 -13.33 -39.77
CA SER A 70 -10.59 -12.28 -39.26
C SER A 70 -11.89 -12.94 -38.79
N ASN A 71 -11.91 -13.55 -37.60
CA ASN A 71 -13.11 -13.87 -36.84
C ASN A 71 -12.84 -14.38 -35.40
N LEU A 72 -11.94 -13.71 -34.67
CA LEU A 72 -11.98 -13.73 -33.20
C LEU A 72 -12.66 -12.44 -32.75
N ALA A 73 -13.97 -12.49 -32.52
CA ALA A 73 -14.64 -11.41 -31.81
C ALA A 73 -13.96 -11.28 -30.43
N THR A 74 -13.17 -10.22 -30.24
CA THR A 74 -12.52 -9.91 -28.97
C THR A 74 -13.63 -9.80 -27.93
N ALA A 75 -13.61 -10.67 -26.90
CA ALA A 75 -14.53 -10.55 -25.78
C ALA A 75 -14.46 -9.10 -25.25
N LYS A 76 -15.57 -8.37 -25.30
CA LYS A 76 -15.64 -7.01 -24.80
C LYS A 76 -15.87 -7.08 -23.29
N PHE A 77 -14.85 -6.79 -22.51
CA PHE A 77 -14.95 -6.79 -21.05
C PHE A 77 -15.82 -5.62 -20.57
N GLN A 78 -16.37 -5.72 -19.35
CA GLN A 78 -17.18 -4.66 -18.74
C GLN A 78 -16.35 -3.48 -18.18
N THR A 79 -15.05 -3.47 -18.42
CA THR A 79 -14.15 -2.36 -18.12
C THR A 79 -14.50 -1.13 -18.98
N LEU A 80 -14.09 0.05 -18.54
CA LEU A 80 -14.35 1.33 -19.18
C LEU A 80 -13.89 1.36 -20.64
N ASP A 81 -12.72 0.79 -20.94
CA ASP A 81 -12.14 0.75 -22.28
C ASP A 81 -12.41 -0.58 -23.03
N GLY A 82 -13.13 -1.51 -22.38
CA GLY A 82 -13.43 -2.83 -22.92
C GLY A 82 -12.25 -3.79 -22.97
N THR A 83 -11.10 -3.44 -22.39
CA THR A 83 -9.90 -4.29 -22.32
C THR A 83 -9.87 -5.13 -21.03
N MET A 84 -8.90 -6.05 -20.94
CA MET A 84 -8.78 -6.93 -19.77
C MET A 84 -8.45 -6.09 -18.52
N PRO A 85 -9.03 -6.40 -17.34
CA PRO A 85 -8.70 -5.69 -16.13
C PRO A 85 -7.22 -5.84 -15.77
N LEU A 86 -6.61 -4.79 -15.24
CA LEU A 86 -5.20 -4.78 -14.83
C LEU A 86 -4.99 -5.54 -13.52
N VAL A 87 -3.88 -6.26 -13.42
CA VAL A 87 -3.35 -6.81 -12.17
C VAL A 87 -2.13 -5.98 -11.79
N ILE A 88 -2.27 -5.20 -10.72
CA ILE A 88 -1.25 -4.26 -10.25
C ILE A 88 -0.58 -4.87 -9.03
N GLY A 89 0.74 -5.05 -9.09
CA GLY A 89 1.56 -5.53 -7.98
C GLY A 89 1.72 -4.42 -6.93
N HIS A 90 0.87 -4.46 -5.92
CA HIS A 90 0.89 -3.51 -4.79
C HIS A 90 2.20 -3.70 -4.02
N ARG A 91 3.09 -2.70 -4.07
CA ARG A 91 4.45 -2.73 -3.51
C ARG A 91 5.32 -3.87 -4.04
N GLY A 92 5.05 -4.27 -5.28
CA GLY A 92 5.56 -5.49 -5.90
C GLY A 92 4.72 -6.73 -5.56
N LEU A 93 5.35 -7.75 -4.95
CA LEU A 93 4.74 -9.02 -4.55
C LEU A 93 4.94 -9.27 -3.04
N PRO A 94 4.43 -8.38 -2.17
CA PRO A 94 4.71 -8.39 -0.74
C PRO A 94 4.11 -9.60 0.00
N GLY A 95 3.24 -10.38 -0.64
CA GLY A 95 2.77 -11.67 -0.13
C GLY A 95 3.89 -12.72 -0.03
N LEU A 96 4.95 -12.58 -0.83
CA LEU A 96 6.06 -13.55 -0.91
C LEU A 96 7.44 -12.95 -0.59
N TYR A 97 7.58 -11.63 -0.69
CA TYR A 97 8.84 -10.90 -0.49
C TYR A 97 8.63 -9.69 0.43
N PRO A 98 9.70 -9.13 1.04
CA PRO A 98 9.60 -7.84 1.74
C PRO A 98 9.12 -6.74 0.79
N GLU A 99 8.12 -5.97 1.20
CA GLU A 99 7.49 -4.95 0.34
C GLU A 99 8.50 -3.89 -0.15
N GLU A 100 8.32 -3.47 -1.40
CA GLU A 100 9.12 -2.42 -2.07
C GLU A 100 10.63 -2.67 -2.10
N THR A 101 11.01 -3.94 -2.12
CA THR A 101 12.39 -4.36 -2.37
C THR A 101 12.52 -4.88 -3.80
N GLN A 102 13.77 -4.92 -4.31
CA GLN A 102 14.05 -5.47 -5.63
C GLN A 102 13.40 -6.85 -5.89
N PRO A 103 13.52 -7.87 -5.01
CA PRO A 103 12.87 -9.16 -5.25
C PRO A 103 11.34 -9.09 -5.26
N SER A 104 10.73 -8.12 -4.53
CA SER A 104 9.28 -7.90 -4.58
C SER A 104 8.84 -7.40 -5.95
N TYR A 105 9.53 -6.38 -6.49
CA TYR A 105 9.23 -5.82 -7.81
C TYR A 105 9.51 -6.80 -8.94
N GLU A 106 10.68 -7.44 -8.92
CA GLU A 106 11.02 -8.45 -9.92
C GLU A 106 10.06 -9.64 -9.87
N GLY A 107 9.71 -10.10 -8.66
CA GLY A 107 8.76 -11.19 -8.46
C GLY A 107 7.35 -10.86 -8.97
N ALA A 108 6.86 -9.63 -8.78
CA ALA A 108 5.57 -9.21 -9.33
C ALA A 108 5.57 -9.19 -10.86
N ALA A 109 6.63 -8.63 -11.47
CA ALA A 109 6.80 -8.63 -12.91
C ALA A 109 6.83 -10.05 -13.48
N ASP A 110 7.60 -10.95 -12.85
CA ASP A 110 7.74 -12.35 -13.24
C ASP A 110 6.44 -13.14 -13.04
N ALA A 111 5.65 -12.80 -12.02
CA ALA A 111 4.31 -13.36 -11.77
C ALA A 111 3.26 -12.89 -12.79
N GLY A 112 3.60 -11.93 -13.67
CA GLY A 112 2.71 -11.47 -14.74
C GLY A 112 1.92 -10.20 -14.41
N ALA A 113 2.27 -9.45 -13.36
CA ALA A 113 1.68 -8.14 -13.11
C ALA A 113 1.82 -7.23 -14.34
N ASP A 114 0.84 -6.36 -14.57
CA ASP A 114 0.88 -5.37 -15.65
C ASP A 114 1.51 -4.07 -15.19
N SER A 115 1.48 -3.80 -13.88
CA SER A 115 2.08 -2.62 -13.27
C SER A 115 2.73 -2.97 -11.95
N LEU A 116 3.81 -2.26 -11.63
CA LEU A 116 4.45 -2.21 -10.32
C LEU A 116 3.97 -0.93 -9.62
N GLU A 117 3.65 -0.99 -8.33
CA GLU A 117 3.23 0.18 -7.55
C GLU A 117 4.27 0.54 -6.50
N GLU A 118 4.46 1.85 -6.31
CA GLU A 118 5.50 2.44 -5.46
C GLU A 118 4.92 3.55 -4.57
N ASP A 119 5.29 3.56 -3.30
CA ASP A 119 4.93 4.58 -2.31
C ASP A 119 6.08 5.57 -2.11
N LEU A 120 5.95 6.84 -2.55
CA LEU A 120 7.10 7.74 -2.62
C LEU A 120 7.30 8.65 -1.41
N HIS A 121 8.56 8.85 -1.03
CA HIS A 121 9.00 9.90 -0.10
C HIS A 121 10.30 10.55 -0.60
N LEU A 122 10.58 11.77 -0.10
CA LEU A 122 11.90 12.39 -0.28
C LEU A 122 12.84 12.06 0.87
N THR A 123 14.09 11.78 0.54
CA THR A 123 15.20 11.71 1.50
C THR A 123 15.68 13.09 1.90
N LYS A 124 16.57 13.16 2.91
CA LYS A 124 17.22 14.40 3.36
C LYS A 124 17.93 15.15 2.24
N ASP A 125 18.52 14.41 1.29
CA ASP A 125 19.21 14.91 0.11
C ASP A 125 18.32 14.96 -1.15
N CYS A 126 17.00 15.01 -0.94
CA CYS A 126 15.99 15.30 -1.97
C CYS A 126 15.89 14.25 -3.08
N VAL A 127 16.15 12.98 -2.75
CA VAL A 127 16.01 11.86 -3.68
C VAL A 127 14.69 11.12 -3.41
N LEU A 128 13.96 10.79 -4.47
CA LEU A 128 12.75 9.98 -4.36
C LEU A 128 13.10 8.51 -4.10
N VAL A 129 12.58 7.98 -2.99
CA VAL A 129 12.70 6.57 -2.59
C VAL A 129 11.32 5.97 -2.37
N ALA A 130 11.22 4.65 -2.58
CA ALA A 130 9.98 3.91 -2.31
C ALA A 130 10.00 3.36 -0.89
N ARG A 131 9.05 3.79 -0.05
CA ARG A 131 8.63 3.18 1.23
C ARG A 131 7.16 3.50 1.48
N HIS A 132 6.38 2.53 1.96
CA HIS A 132 4.97 2.77 2.30
C HIS A 132 4.72 3.84 3.36
N ASN A 133 5.52 3.83 4.43
CA ASN A 133 5.41 4.78 5.52
C ASN A 133 6.71 5.58 5.64
N PRO A 134 6.64 6.86 6.03
CA PRO A 134 7.82 7.69 6.22
C PRO A 134 8.54 7.44 7.55
N TRP A 135 7.92 6.75 8.51
CA TRP A 135 8.61 6.22 9.69
C TRP A 135 9.17 4.84 9.39
N LEU A 136 10.30 4.48 10.00
CA LEU A 136 11.11 3.35 9.53
C LEU A 136 10.97 2.09 10.41
N SER A 137 10.44 2.15 11.64
CA SER A 137 10.45 0.98 12.52
C SER A 137 9.46 -0.12 12.14
N ASP A 138 8.40 0.20 11.42
CA ASP A 138 7.29 -0.72 11.21
C ASP A 138 7.51 -1.67 10.05
N ASN A 139 8.39 -1.35 9.10
CA ASN A 139 8.65 -2.17 7.92
C ASN A 139 10.11 -2.13 7.44
N THR A 140 11.06 -1.75 8.29
CA THR A 140 12.51 -1.89 8.02
C THR A 140 13.26 -2.58 9.18
N ASN A 141 14.56 -2.81 8.99
CA ASN A 141 15.47 -3.30 10.03
C ASN A 141 16.05 -2.19 10.96
N ILE A 142 15.57 -0.94 10.87
CA ILE A 142 16.22 0.21 11.52
C ILE A 142 16.40 0.05 13.04
N ALA A 143 15.43 -0.56 13.73
CA ALA A 143 15.51 -0.78 15.17
C ALA A 143 16.69 -1.70 15.53
N THR A 144 16.95 -2.73 14.72
CA THR A 144 18.11 -3.63 14.88
C THR A 144 19.41 -2.89 14.57
N VAL A 145 19.44 -2.08 13.52
CA VAL A 145 20.60 -1.27 13.15
C VAL A 145 20.95 -0.30 14.28
N ALA A 146 19.96 0.38 14.88
CA ALA A 146 20.16 1.34 15.96
C ALA A 146 20.81 0.74 17.22
N LEU A 147 20.71 -0.57 17.44
CA LEU A 147 21.39 -1.24 18.57
C LEU A 147 22.92 -1.19 18.45
N THR A 148 23.45 -1.06 17.24
CA THR A 148 24.90 -1.12 16.97
C THR A 148 25.44 0.10 16.23
N ASN A 149 24.57 0.95 15.69
CA ASN A 149 24.93 2.17 14.98
C ASN A 149 24.44 3.40 15.76
N ALA A 150 25.36 4.06 16.46
CA ALA A 150 25.06 5.25 17.27
C ALA A 150 24.54 6.43 16.45
N THR A 151 24.96 6.58 15.19
CA THR A 151 24.46 7.62 14.29
C THR A 151 22.99 7.41 13.96
N VAL A 152 22.60 6.17 13.67
CA VAL A 152 21.19 5.83 13.45
C VAL A 152 20.40 6.02 14.76
N ALA A 153 20.89 5.50 15.88
CA ALA A 153 20.22 5.63 17.17
C ALA A 153 19.92 7.09 17.56
N ALA A 154 20.87 8.00 17.29
CA ALA A 154 20.74 9.42 17.60
C ALA A 154 19.70 10.18 16.75
N ARG A 155 19.25 9.61 15.62
CA ARG A 155 18.26 10.24 14.71
C ARG A 155 16.80 9.91 15.06
N LYS A 156 16.58 9.22 16.18
CA LYS A 156 15.24 8.94 16.67
C LYS A 156 14.55 10.24 17.07
N ARG A 157 13.39 10.55 16.50
CA ARG A 157 12.62 11.77 16.80
C ARG A 157 11.83 11.58 18.08
N THR A 158 12.17 12.33 19.13
CA THR A 158 11.58 12.18 20.47
C THR A 158 10.74 13.37 20.91
N VAL A 159 10.68 14.43 20.11
CA VAL A 159 9.84 15.59 20.42
C VAL A 159 8.38 15.20 20.13
N PRO A 160 7.45 15.42 21.09
CA PRO A 160 6.01 15.20 20.85
C PRO A 160 5.45 16.14 19.79
N GLY A 161 4.35 15.75 19.15
CA GLY A 161 3.56 16.66 18.33
C GLY A 161 2.85 17.75 19.14
N THR A 162 2.29 18.74 18.44
CA THR A 162 1.43 19.78 19.04
C THR A 162 -0.01 19.61 18.57
N LEU A 163 -0.99 19.78 19.48
CA LEU A 163 -2.41 19.73 19.12
C LEU A 163 -2.86 21.06 18.53
N VAL A 164 -3.61 20.98 17.43
CA VAL A 164 -4.21 22.13 16.74
C VAL A 164 -5.71 21.88 16.57
N ASN A 165 -6.52 22.90 16.79
CA ASN A 165 -7.97 22.82 16.61
C ASN A 165 -8.32 22.67 15.12
N VAL A 166 -9.31 21.84 14.83
CA VAL A 166 -9.94 21.86 13.50
C VAL A 166 -10.66 23.18 13.27
N SER A 167 -10.73 23.63 12.02
CA SER A 167 -11.44 24.86 11.63
C SER A 167 -12.79 24.61 10.97
N TYR A 168 -13.14 23.35 10.64
CA TYR A 168 -14.46 22.97 10.14
C TYR A 168 -15.50 22.80 11.27
N SER A 169 -16.79 22.82 10.92
CA SER A 169 -17.88 22.64 11.88
C SER A 169 -17.99 21.19 12.37
N LEU A 170 -17.62 20.94 13.63
CA LEU A 170 -17.84 19.65 14.30
C LEU A 170 -19.33 19.28 14.40
N ALA A 171 -20.23 20.26 14.48
CA ALA A 171 -21.67 20.00 14.50
C ALA A 171 -22.17 19.39 13.19
N THR A 172 -21.50 19.70 12.07
CA THR A 172 -21.85 19.18 10.73
C THR A 172 -21.13 17.88 10.41
N TYR A 173 -19.84 17.81 10.72
CA TYR A 173 -18.97 16.74 10.24
C TYR A 173 -18.51 15.78 11.33
N GLY A 174 -18.70 16.09 12.62
CA GLY A 174 -18.23 15.28 13.72
C GLY A 174 -16.70 15.11 13.78
N GLY A 175 -16.26 14.06 14.45
CA GLY A 175 -14.85 13.71 14.65
C GLY A 175 -14.18 14.46 15.82
N PRO A 176 -12.85 14.27 16.01
CA PRO A 176 -12.10 14.93 17.06
C PRO A 176 -12.02 16.45 16.84
N ALA A 177 -12.01 17.22 17.93
CA ALA A 177 -11.89 18.68 17.87
C ALA A 177 -10.48 19.19 17.54
N GLN A 178 -9.48 18.30 17.64
CA GLN A 178 -8.08 18.62 17.44
C GLN A 178 -7.39 17.50 16.65
N TYR A 179 -6.39 17.88 15.88
CA TYR A 179 -5.45 16.96 15.24
C TYR A 179 -4.02 17.29 15.67
N LEU A 180 -3.11 16.32 15.56
CA LEU A 180 -1.71 16.50 15.91
C LEU A 180 -0.92 17.04 14.70
N THR A 181 0.06 17.90 14.94
CA THR A 181 1.01 18.40 13.93
C THR A 181 2.45 18.20 14.38
N ASP A 182 3.36 18.03 13.41
CA ASP A 182 4.81 18.01 13.61
C ASP A 182 5.42 19.43 13.66
N LEU A 183 4.68 20.45 13.24
CA LEU A 183 5.04 21.87 13.41
C LEU A 183 4.93 22.28 14.88
N THR A 184 5.95 21.91 15.66
CA THR A 184 6.05 22.18 17.10
C THR A 184 6.36 23.61 17.51
N ASP A 185 6.92 24.43 16.61
CA ASP A 185 7.10 25.86 16.81
C ASP A 185 6.57 26.61 15.57
N PRO A 186 5.41 27.30 15.67
CA PRO A 186 4.84 28.05 14.56
C PRO A 186 5.75 29.15 13.99
N ASN A 187 6.79 29.57 14.72
CA ASN A 187 7.76 30.57 14.28
C ASN A 187 9.03 29.97 13.67
N ASP A 188 9.21 28.65 13.77
CA ASP A 188 10.33 27.90 13.18
C ASP A 188 9.79 26.79 12.28
N PRO A 189 9.63 27.03 10.96
CA PRO A 189 9.18 26.01 10.03
C PRO A 189 10.05 24.74 10.00
N LYS A 190 11.30 24.80 10.49
CA LYS A 190 12.17 23.62 10.61
C LYS A 190 11.85 22.76 11.82
N SER A 191 10.96 23.19 12.70
CA SER A 191 10.53 22.41 13.87
C SER A 191 9.87 21.08 13.46
N VAL A 192 9.33 20.99 12.24
CA VAL A 192 8.79 19.77 11.64
C VAL A 192 9.82 18.62 11.59
N LEU A 193 11.13 18.92 11.62
CA LEU A 193 12.18 17.92 11.64
C LEU A 193 12.42 17.31 13.04
N LYS A 194 11.78 17.83 14.10
CA LYS A 194 12.00 17.40 15.49
C LYS A 194 11.00 16.34 15.94
N SER A 195 9.75 16.49 15.51
CA SER A 195 8.65 15.56 15.80
C SER A 195 8.35 14.69 14.58
N LEU A 196 7.75 13.52 14.80
CA LEU A 196 7.32 12.64 13.73
C LEU A 196 5.82 12.43 13.84
N VAL A 197 5.07 13.39 13.30
CA VAL A 197 3.62 13.32 13.18
C VAL A 197 3.28 13.37 11.72
N VAL A 198 2.57 12.36 11.24
CA VAL A 198 2.27 12.20 9.81
C VAL A 198 0.77 12.19 9.64
N ASP A 199 0.24 13.23 9.00
CA ASP A 199 -1.19 13.40 8.77
C ASP A 199 -2.05 13.26 10.04
N GLY A 200 -1.50 13.67 11.19
CA GLY A 200 -2.13 13.58 12.50
C GLY A 200 -1.77 12.35 13.32
N GLU A 201 -1.15 11.32 12.73
CA GLU A 201 -0.71 10.10 13.41
C GLU A 201 0.62 10.33 14.14
N ASP A 202 0.66 9.99 15.42
CA ASP A 202 1.84 10.15 16.27
C ASP A 202 2.80 8.97 16.13
N HIS A 203 4.01 9.26 15.69
CA HIS A 203 5.14 8.33 15.59
C HIS A 203 6.35 8.86 16.38
N THR A 204 6.12 9.66 17.42
CA THR A 204 7.17 10.04 18.37
C THR A 204 7.83 8.78 18.93
N GLY A 205 9.17 8.76 18.88
CA GLY A 205 9.95 7.57 19.20
C GLY A 205 10.17 6.64 18.01
N ASP A 206 10.12 7.15 16.78
CA ASP A 206 10.57 6.45 15.57
C ASP A 206 11.62 7.29 14.81
N TRP A 207 12.07 6.81 13.66
CA TRP A 207 13.03 7.42 12.76
C TRP A 207 12.33 7.83 11.47
N SER A 208 12.55 9.06 11.02
CA SER A 208 11.98 9.54 9.76
C SER A 208 12.88 9.19 8.59
N ILE A 209 12.30 8.79 7.46
CA ILE A 209 12.99 8.62 6.17
C ILE A 209 13.65 9.92 5.71
N THR A 210 13.11 11.07 6.10
CA THR A 210 13.61 12.41 5.74
C THR A 210 14.84 12.83 6.55
N ASP A 211 15.28 12.05 7.54
CA ASP A 211 16.48 12.33 8.35
C ASP A 211 17.76 11.68 7.77
N PHE A 212 17.63 10.91 6.70
CA PHE A 212 18.72 10.16 6.07
C PHE A 212 18.90 10.57 4.63
N THR A 213 20.15 10.58 4.17
CA THR A 213 20.44 10.65 2.73
C THR A 213 20.12 9.31 2.07
N VAL A 214 19.93 9.29 0.75
CA VAL A 214 19.73 8.02 0.03
C VAL A 214 20.90 7.06 0.21
N ALA A 215 22.13 7.58 0.30
CA ALA A 215 23.32 6.77 0.53
C ALA A 215 23.30 6.09 1.90
N GLU A 216 22.89 6.81 2.95
CA GLU A 216 22.76 6.26 4.30
C GLU A 216 21.63 5.22 4.37
N LEU A 217 20.48 5.49 3.74
CA LEU A 217 19.38 4.53 3.66
C LEU A 217 19.83 3.23 2.98
N LYS A 218 20.50 3.32 1.83
CA LYS A 218 21.01 2.14 1.12
C LYS A 218 22.09 1.39 1.90
N GLN A 219 22.90 2.11 2.67
CA GLN A 219 23.98 1.50 3.45
C GLN A 219 23.45 0.69 4.64
N TRP A 220 22.40 1.19 5.31
CA TRP A 220 22.00 0.65 6.61
C TRP A 220 20.63 0.01 6.63
N ILE A 221 19.68 0.54 5.85
CA ILE A 221 18.26 0.26 6.03
C ILE A 221 17.79 -0.72 4.97
N GLY A 222 17.38 -1.90 5.43
CA GLY A 222 16.79 -2.94 4.61
C GLY A 222 15.29 -3.07 4.86
N GLY A 223 14.53 -3.26 3.78
CA GLY A 223 13.08 -3.45 3.83
C GLY A 223 12.67 -4.79 4.48
N THR A 224 11.51 -4.82 5.12
CA THR A 224 10.92 -6.00 5.76
C THR A 224 9.44 -6.14 5.41
N THR A 225 8.89 -7.34 5.60
CA THR A 225 7.46 -7.60 5.45
C THR A 225 6.63 -6.77 6.44
N TYR A 226 5.58 -6.10 5.96
CA TYR A 226 4.70 -5.24 6.76
C TYR A 226 3.33 -5.88 7.05
N ASP A 227 2.41 -5.83 6.09
CA ASP A 227 1.08 -6.44 6.22
C ASP A 227 1.21 -7.96 6.38
N ALA A 228 0.39 -8.55 7.25
CA ALA A 228 0.39 -9.98 7.57
C ALA A 228 1.77 -10.61 7.81
N ARG A 229 2.69 -9.87 8.45
CA ARG A 229 4.03 -10.36 8.86
C ARG A 229 4.00 -11.70 9.61
N ASP A 230 2.92 -11.97 10.35
CA ASP A 230 2.70 -13.22 11.09
C ASP A 230 2.48 -14.44 10.18
N GLN A 231 2.16 -14.24 8.90
CA GLN A 231 1.77 -15.28 7.93
C GLN A 231 2.65 -15.32 6.68
N ARG A 232 3.54 -14.32 6.50
CA ARG A 232 4.33 -14.15 5.29
C ARG A 232 5.80 -14.50 5.51
N PRO A 233 6.54 -14.88 4.45
CA PRO A 233 7.96 -15.17 4.56
C PRO A 233 8.77 -13.99 5.13
N THR A 234 9.73 -14.30 6.00
CA THR A 234 10.63 -13.31 6.63
C THR A 234 12.10 -13.52 6.30
N ALA A 235 12.43 -14.56 5.52
CA ALA A 235 13.81 -14.96 5.23
C ALA A 235 14.65 -13.89 4.52
N LEU A 236 14.01 -12.93 3.85
CA LEU A 236 14.67 -11.81 3.16
C LEU A 236 14.54 -10.47 3.88
N ASN A 237 13.89 -10.44 5.05
CA ASN A 237 13.75 -9.21 5.84
C ASN A 237 15.12 -8.61 6.17
N GLY A 238 15.27 -7.31 5.90
CA GLY A 238 16.48 -6.55 6.19
C GLY A 238 17.66 -6.82 5.26
N LYS A 239 17.50 -7.64 4.21
CA LYS A 239 18.59 -8.03 3.30
C LYS A 239 18.74 -7.13 2.07
N TYR A 240 17.67 -6.47 1.65
CA TYR A 240 17.65 -5.64 0.45
C TYR A 240 17.47 -4.17 0.83
N PRO A 241 18.29 -3.27 0.26
CA PRO A 241 18.24 -1.86 0.58
C PRO A 241 16.94 -1.22 0.08
N ILE A 242 16.64 -0.03 0.63
CA ILE A 242 15.63 0.87 0.07
C ILE A 242 16.02 1.25 -1.36
N LEU A 243 15.04 1.26 -2.26
CA LEU A 243 15.22 1.62 -3.67
C LEU A 243 14.86 3.08 -3.93
N THR A 244 15.60 3.71 -4.83
CA THR A 244 15.18 4.96 -5.47
C THR A 244 14.11 4.69 -6.50
N MET A 245 13.29 5.70 -6.80
CA MET A 245 12.30 5.57 -7.86
C MET A 245 12.94 5.34 -9.25
N GLN A 246 14.15 5.84 -9.50
CA GLN A 246 14.87 5.57 -10.75
C GLN A 246 15.22 4.09 -10.90
N GLU A 247 15.67 3.43 -9.83
CA GLU A 247 15.97 1.99 -9.85
C GLU A 247 14.73 1.15 -10.16
N ILE A 248 13.55 1.57 -9.68
CA ILE A 248 12.30 0.86 -9.94
C ILE A 248 11.84 1.06 -11.39
N ILE A 249 12.00 2.28 -11.94
CA ILE A 249 11.82 2.54 -13.38
C ILE A 249 12.71 1.62 -14.22
N ASP A 250 13.98 1.45 -13.80
CA ASP A 250 14.93 0.61 -14.52
C ASP A 250 14.58 -0.89 -14.42
N ILE A 251 14.06 -1.35 -13.28
CA ILE A 251 13.49 -2.70 -13.12
C ILE A 251 12.31 -2.89 -14.08
N ALA A 252 11.35 -1.96 -14.12
CA ALA A 252 10.19 -2.06 -15.00
C ALA A 252 10.59 -2.10 -16.49
N LYS A 253 11.56 -1.28 -16.91
CA LYS A 253 12.12 -1.29 -18.27
C LYS A 253 12.81 -2.63 -18.58
N ALA A 254 13.66 -3.12 -17.68
CA ALA A 254 14.39 -4.37 -17.87
C ALA A 254 13.43 -5.58 -17.97
N LYS A 255 12.44 -5.66 -17.07
CA LYS A 255 11.42 -6.72 -17.10
C LYS A 255 10.49 -6.61 -18.30
N SER A 256 10.19 -5.40 -18.76
CA SER A 256 9.45 -5.20 -20.01
C SER A 256 10.22 -5.76 -21.20
N ALA A 257 11.51 -5.42 -21.32
CA ALA A 257 12.37 -5.92 -22.39
C ALA A 257 12.53 -7.45 -22.34
N ALA A 258 12.71 -8.03 -21.14
CA ALA A 258 12.89 -9.47 -20.97
C ALA A 258 11.63 -10.29 -21.28
N SER A 259 10.44 -9.75 -20.98
CA SER A 259 9.18 -10.46 -21.16
C SER A 259 8.46 -10.16 -22.49
N GLY A 260 8.89 -9.12 -23.20
CA GLY A 260 8.19 -8.61 -24.39
C GLY A 260 6.83 -7.95 -24.08
N ARG A 261 6.51 -7.72 -22.80
CA ARG A 261 5.31 -7.01 -22.34
C ARG A 261 5.69 -5.59 -21.90
N THR A 262 4.78 -4.64 -22.04
CA THR A 262 4.93 -3.36 -21.35
C THR A 262 4.48 -3.51 -19.91
N ILE A 263 5.39 -3.27 -18.96
CA ILE A 263 5.11 -3.23 -17.52
C ILE A 263 5.16 -1.76 -17.11
N SER A 264 4.04 -1.24 -16.60
CA SER A 264 3.98 0.13 -16.11
C SER A 264 4.49 0.27 -14.68
N ILE A 265 4.80 1.49 -14.29
CA ILE A 265 4.99 1.90 -12.89
C ILE A 265 3.75 2.65 -12.40
N TYR A 266 3.56 2.72 -11.09
CA TYR A 266 2.36 3.25 -10.47
C TYR A 266 2.70 4.05 -9.19
N PRO A 267 3.48 5.14 -9.30
CA PRO A 267 3.92 5.89 -8.12
C PRO A 267 2.76 6.61 -7.40
N GLU A 268 2.74 6.47 -6.08
CA GLU A 268 1.92 7.24 -5.15
C GLU A 268 2.70 8.42 -4.57
N SER A 269 2.12 9.63 -4.69
CA SER A 269 2.49 10.78 -3.86
C SER A 269 1.92 10.58 -2.45
N LYS A 270 2.71 9.94 -1.58
CA LYS A 270 2.37 9.62 -0.20
C LYS A 270 2.47 10.83 0.72
N ASN A 271 1.48 11.04 1.58
CA ASN A 271 1.43 12.12 2.60
C ASN A 271 2.02 13.46 2.10
N PRO A 272 1.53 14.04 0.98
CA PRO A 272 2.22 15.12 0.29
C PRO A 272 2.33 16.39 1.12
N TYR A 273 1.36 16.68 1.99
CA TYR A 273 1.46 17.80 2.94
C TYR A 273 2.69 17.64 3.85
N TRP A 274 2.84 16.46 4.48
CA TRP A 274 3.98 16.14 5.33
C TRP A 274 5.29 16.14 4.55
N ASN A 275 5.36 15.43 3.42
CA ASN A 275 6.58 15.36 2.60
C ASN A 275 7.06 16.76 2.17
N ASN A 276 6.15 17.65 1.77
CA ASN A 276 6.51 19.02 1.40
C ASN A 276 7.07 19.82 2.58
N ALA A 277 6.46 19.74 3.76
CA ALA A 277 6.97 20.44 4.94
C ALA A 277 8.40 19.97 5.31
N GLN A 278 8.62 18.65 5.29
CA GLN A 278 9.93 18.06 5.57
C GLN A 278 10.97 18.44 4.51
N ALA A 279 10.60 18.36 3.22
CA ALA A 279 11.45 18.70 2.09
C ALA A 279 11.89 20.17 2.15
N ILE A 280 10.96 21.10 2.41
CA ILE A 280 11.27 22.52 2.59
C ILE A 280 12.25 22.72 3.75
N ALA A 281 12.01 22.07 4.90
CA ALA A 281 12.88 22.19 6.06
C ALA A 281 14.30 21.64 5.81
N ASN A 282 14.41 20.60 4.98
CA ASN A 282 15.68 20.02 4.52
C ASN A 282 16.34 20.80 3.37
N GLY A 283 15.70 21.84 2.83
CA GLY A 283 16.25 22.66 1.75
C GLY A 283 16.04 22.08 0.34
N CYS A 284 15.06 21.18 0.17
CA CYS A 284 14.67 20.64 -1.12
C CYS A 284 13.76 21.63 -1.86
N GLY A 285 14.20 22.10 -3.02
CA GLY A 285 13.44 22.99 -3.88
C GLY A 285 13.27 24.42 -3.32
N THR A 286 12.53 25.25 -4.06
CA THR A 286 12.31 26.68 -3.73
C THR A 286 10.83 27.07 -3.63
N GLY A 287 9.93 26.12 -3.92
CA GLY A 287 8.48 26.31 -3.92
C GLY A 287 7.78 25.69 -2.72
N LYS A 288 6.44 25.65 -2.78
CA LYS A 288 5.58 25.03 -1.76
C LYS A 288 5.36 23.53 -1.95
N HIS A 289 5.73 23.00 -3.11
CA HIS A 289 5.45 21.63 -3.54
C HIS A 289 6.71 20.86 -4.02
N PRO A 290 7.86 20.96 -3.31
CA PRO A 290 9.09 20.31 -3.75
C PRO A 290 8.97 18.78 -3.92
N PHE A 291 8.04 18.14 -3.22
CA PHE A 291 7.79 16.71 -3.37
C PHE A 291 7.17 16.36 -4.71
N GLU A 292 6.06 17.01 -5.06
CA GLU A 292 5.44 16.85 -6.36
C GLU A 292 6.35 17.32 -7.50
N ASP A 293 7.09 18.42 -7.31
CA ASP A 293 8.07 18.90 -8.29
C ASP A 293 9.14 17.85 -8.60
N ALA A 294 9.64 17.14 -7.59
CA ALA A 294 10.59 16.04 -7.78
C ALA A 294 9.97 14.88 -8.58
N ILE A 295 8.71 14.52 -8.30
CA ILE A 295 7.98 13.46 -9.03
C ILE A 295 7.80 13.87 -10.49
N ILE A 296 7.32 15.09 -10.75
CA ILE A 296 7.12 15.63 -12.11
C ILE A 296 8.45 15.64 -12.87
N LYS A 297 9.53 16.09 -12.21
CA LYS A 297 10.86 16.13 -12.82
C LYS A 297 11.32 14.72 -13.22
N LEU A 298 11.25 13.75 -12.31
CA LEU A 298 11.64 12.36 -12.58
C LEU A 298 10.87 11.76 -13.76
N ILE A 299 9.55 12.01 -13.81
CA ILE A 299 8.67 11.54 -14.89
C ILE A 299 9.07 12.18 -16.24
N LYS A 300 9.36 13.49 -16.26
CA LYS A 300 9.81 14.19 -17.47
C LYS A 300 11.17 13.70 -17.93
N ASP A 301 12.13 13.57 -17.01
CA ASP A 301 13.49 13.08 -17.30
C ASP A 301 13.48 11.67 -17.90
N ASN A 302 12.49 10.84 -17.53
CA ASN A 302 12.32 9.48 -18.05
C ASN A 302 11.41 9.38 -19.29
N ASN A 303 10.97 10.50 -19.86
CA ASN A 303 10.04 10.55 -21.01
C ASN A 303 8.70 9.84 -20.74
N LEU A 304 8.23 9.86 -19.49
CA LEU A 304 6.97 9.23 -19.08
C LEU A 304 5.79 10.21 -19.02
N ASN A 305 5.98 11.50 -19.36
CA ASN A 305 4.95 12.53 -19.20
C ASN A 305 3.90 12.56 -20.34
N SER A 306 3.19 11.46 -20.57
CA SER A 306 2.07 11.42 -21.53
C SER A 306 0.98 10.43 -21.09
N LYS A 307 -0.23 10.59 -21.62
CA LYS A 307 -1.38 9.70 -21.33
C LYS A 307 -1.17 8.27 -21.85
N SER A 308 -0.29 8.08 -22.83
CA SER A 308 0.07 6.78 -23.41
C SER A 308 1.32 6.16 -22.80
N ALA A 309 2.05 6.89 -21.96
CA ALA A 309 3.23 6.34 -21.28
C ALA A 309 2.80 5.25 -20.28
N PRO A 310 3.66 4.26 -20.01
CA PRO A 310 3.38 3.17 -19.08
C PRO A 310 3.56 3.64 -17.62
N ILE A 311 2.73 4.59 -17.20
CA ILE A 311 2.73 5.17 -15.86
C ILE A 311 1.31 5.61 -15.44
N TYR A 312 1.01 5.37 -14.17
CA TYR A 312 -0.15 5.93 -13.47
C TYR A 312 0.35 6.64 -12.21
N VAL A 313 -0.08 7.88 -11.97
CA VAL A 313 0.31 8.61 -10.75
C VAL A 313 -0.89 8.69 -9.81
N GLN A 314 -0.73 8.30 -8.55
CA GLN A 314 -1.83 8.33 -7.58
C GLN A 314 -1.54 9.15 -6.34
N SER A 315 -2.60 9.53 -5.63
CA SER A 315 -2.51 10.09 -4.28
C SER A 315 -3.88 10.03 -3.62
N PHE A 316 -3.89 9.90 -2.30
CA PHE A 316 -5.08 10.20 -1.48
C PHE A 316 -5.40 11.69 -1.46
N ASP A 317 -4.41 12.55 -1.69
CA ASP A 317 -4.57 13.98 -1.55
C ASP A 317 -4.97 14.65 -2.88
N PRO A 318 -6.22 15.18 -3.00
CA PRO A 318 -6.67 15.84 -4.21
C PRO A 318 -5.88 17.12 -4.50
N ALA A 319 -5.32 17.80 -3.49
CA ALA A 319 -4.53 19.01 -3.69
C ALA A 319 -3.21 18.69 -4.40
N SER A 320 -2.59 17.55 -4.06
CA SER A 320 -1.37 17.06 -4.72
C SER A 320 -1.61 16.74 -6.20
N LEU A 321 -2.69 16.02 -6.51
CA LEU A 321 -3.06 15.68 -7.90
C LEU A 321 -3.42 16.95 -8.71
N LYS A 322 -4.22 17.85 -8.14
CA LYS A 322 -4.57 19.12 -8.79
C LYS A 322 -3.33 19.97 -9.07
N TYR A 323 -2.41 20.05 -8.10
CA TYR A 323 -1.14 20.74 -8.29
C TYR A 323 -0.33 20.11 -9.42
N MET A 324 -0.08 18.79 -9.39
CA MET A 324 0.68 18.10 -10.43
C MET A 324 0.08 18.30 -11.82
N ARG A 325 -1.26 18.23 -11.96
CA ARG A 325 -1.93 18.54 -13.23
C ARG A 325 -1.60 19.96 -13.70
N SER A 326 -1.76 20.95 -12.82
CA SER A 326 -1.53 22.36 -13.14
C SER A 326 -0.05 22.67 -13.44
N ALA A 327 0.87 21.91 -12.86
CA ALA A 327 2.33 22.00 -13.07
C ALA A 327 2.80 21.24 -14.34
N GLY A 328 1.87 20.78 -15.17
CA GLY A 328 2.16 20.21 -16.49
C GLY A 328 2.40 18.70 -16.50
N LEU A 329 1.94 17.97 -15.47
CA LEU A 329 1.89 16.52 -15.52
C LEU A 329 0.72 16.07 -16.42
N ASN A 330 1.04 15.28 -17.45
CA ASN A 330 0.12 14.79 -18.48
C ASN A 330 -0.04 13.25 -18.46
N THR A 331 0.43 12.58 -17.40
CA THR A 331 0.19 11.15 -17.18
C THR A 331 -1.27 10.87 -16.85
N LYS A 332 -1.64 9.58 -16.87
CA LYS A 332 -2.87 9.11 -16.23
C LYS A 332 -2.73 9.32 -14.72
N MET A 333 -3.70 9.99 -14.10
CA MET A 333 -3.71 10.23 -12.65
C MET A 333 -4.90 9.59 -11.97
N VAL A 334 -4.73 9.18 -10.71
CA VAL A 334 -5.72 8.39 -9.98
C VAL A 334 -5.96 8.96 -8.59
N GLN A 335 -7.21 9.33 -8.30
CA GLN A 335 -7.63 9.75 -6.97
C GLN A 335 -7.86 8.51 -6.09
N LEU A 336 -7.01 8.32 -5.07
CA LEU A 336 -7.25 7.29 -4.06
C LEU A 336 -8.33 7.75 -3.08
N VAL A 337 -9.12 6.80 -2.59
CA VAL A 337 -10.23 7.06 -1.67
C VAL A 337 -10.30 5.93 -0.65
N ASP A 338 -10.34 6.27 0.64
CA ASP A 338 -10.42 5.27 1.73
C ASP A 338 -11.65 5.47 2.63
N GLY A 339 -11.83 4.59 3.60
CA GLY A 339 -12.78 4.69 4.70
C GLY A 339 -12.29 3.92 5.93
N ASN A 340 -12.94 4.15 7.07
CA ASN A 340 -12.53 3.60 8.35
C ASN A 340 -13.04 2.19 8.63
N ASP A 341 -14.27 1.89 8.20
CA ASP A 341 -14.92 0.60 8.44
C ASP A 341 -16.14 0.40 7.54
N VAL A 342 -16.82 -0.73 7.69
CA VAL A 342 -18.07 -1.09 7.01
C VAL A 342 -19.14 -1.42 8.03
N ASN A 343 -20.33 -0.86 7.85
CA ASN A 343 -21.52 -1.32 8.57
C ASN A 343 -22.03 -2.61 7.92
N TYR A 344 -21.68 -3.77 8.47
CA TYR A 344 -22.06 -5.07 7.90
C TYR A 344 -23.58 -5.36 7.90
N LYS A 345 -24.41 -4.52 8.53
CA LYS A 345 -25.87 -4.61 8.42
C LYS A 345 -26.38 -3.96 7.14
N THR A 346 -25.82 -2.81 6.75
CA THR A 346 -26.31 -2.00 5.62
C THR A 346 -25.38 -2.04 4.40
N GLY A 347 -24.12 -2.43 4.59
CA GLY A 347 -23.07 -2.36 3.58
C GLY A 347 -22.46 -0.95 3.41
N GLU A 348 -22.91 0.02 4.22
CA GLU A 348 -22.44 1.41 4.12
C GLU A 348 -21.04 1.57 4.71
N MET A 349 -20.26 2.46 4.09
CA MET A 349 -18.95 2.86 4.57
C MET A 349 -19.06 3.75 5.81
N ILE A 350 -18.19 3.50 6.79
CA ILE A 350 -17.99 4.35 7.94
C ILE A 350 -16.73 5.18 7.68
N TYR A 351 -16.86 6.51 7.63
CA TYR A 351 -15.73 7.43 7.46
C TYR A 351 -15.37 8.19 8.74
N GLN A 352 -16.37 8.51 9.56
CA GLN A 352 -16.18 9.26 10.80
C GLN A 352 -15.73 8.33 11.94
N THR A 353 -14.71 8.75 12.69
CA THR A 353 -14.31 8.14 13.96
C THR A 353 -14.02 9.25 14.99
N ASN A 354 -13.86 8.88 16.26
CA ASN A 354 -13.48 9.80 17.34
C ASN A 354 -11.98 9.69 17.68
N ASP A 355 -11.19 9.10 16.79
CA ASP A 355 -9.75 8.89 16.91
C ASP A 355 -9.02 9.51 15.71
N VAL A 356 -7.70 9.33 15.65
CA VAL A 356 -6.84 9.89 14.60
C VAL A 356 -7.23 9.45 13.19
N TYR A 357 -7.85 8.27 13.03
CA TYR A 357 -8.23 7.75 11.71
C TYR A 357 -9.36 8.56 11.06
N ASN A 358 -10.00 9.48 11.79
CA ASN A 358 -10.87 10.49 11.21
C ASN A 358 -10.12 11.40 10.22
N PHE A 359 -8.83 11.62 10.45
CA PHE A 359 -7.94 12.48 9.65
C PHE A 359 -7.07 11.69 8.65
N VAL A 360 -6.80 10.42 8.93
CA VAL A 360 -5.93 9.55 8.11
C VAL A 360 -6.75 8.80 7.05
N ASP A 361 -7.70 7.96 7.49
CA ASP A 361 -8.45 7.06 6.59
C ASP A 361 -9.84 7.64 6.23
N GLY A 362 -10.36 8.58 7.02
CA GLY A 362 -11.69 9.14 6.83
C GLY A 362 -11.76 10.20 5.72
N ARG A 363 -10.70 11.00 5.56
CA ARG A 363 -10.68 12.18 4.68
C ARG A 363 -9.26 12.50 4.20
N PRO A 364 -9.10 13.27 3.11
CA PRO A 364 -7.80 13.82 2.75
C PRO A 364 -7.23 14.72 3.84
N TYR A 365 -5.94 14.58 4.13
CA TYR A 365 -5.31 15.43 5.14
C TYR A 365 -5.29 16.91 4.73
N SER A 366 -5.12 17.23 3.44
CA SER A 366 -5.25 18.60 2.94
C SER A 366 -6.61 19.25 3.24
N TRP A 367 -7.69 18.48 3.31
CA TRP A 367 -9.00 18.99 3.70
C TRP A 367 -9.05 19.33 5.18
N THR A 368 -8.48 18.48 6.04
CA THR A 368 -8.34 18.74 7.48
C THR A 368 -7.66 20.08 7.74
N VAL A 369 -6.48 20.30 7.15
CA VAL A 369 -5.70 21.53 7.37
C VAL A 369 -6.34 22.77 6.72
N ALA A 370 -7.11 22.59 5.64
CA ALA A 370 -7.83 23.68 4.96
C ALA A 370 -9.18 24.04 5.61
N GLY A 371 -9.63 23.30 6.63
CA GLY A 371 -10.94 23.51 7.25
C GLY A 371 -12.10 22.98 6.42
N ASP A 372 -11.84 22.03 5.52
CA ASP A 372 -12.87 21.29 4.81
C ASP A 372 -13.23 20.03 5.62
N GLY A 373 -14.47 20.01 6.11
CA GLY A 373 -14.95 18.95 6.99
C GLY A 373 -15.40 17.68 6.26
N ARG A 374 -15.44 17.68 4.92
CA ARG A 374 -15.94 16.56 4.13
C ARG A 374 -15.10 15.30 4.32
N TYR A 375 -15.72 14.15 4.08
CA TYR A 375 -15.08 12.83 4.07
C TYR A 375 -14.83 12.35 2.65
N PHE A 376 -13.98 11.34 2.50
CA PHE A 376 -13.70 10.67 1.22
C PHE A 376 -14.96 10.26 0.45
N GLY A 377 -16.03 9.86 1.16
CA GLY A 377 -17.32 9.52 0.54
C GLY A 377 -17.93 10.63 -0.34
N ALA A 378 -17.60 11.91 -0.09
CA ALA A 378 -18.06 13.01 -0.93
C ALA A 378 -17.52 12.92 -2.37
N MET A 379 -16.31 12.38 -2.55
CA MET A 379 -15.68 12.18 -3.86
C MET A 379 -16.35 11.08 -4.70
N LEU A 380 -17.07 10.17 -4.05
CA LEU A 380 -17.70 9.00 -4.69
C LEU A 380 -19.14 9.27 -5.14
N THR A 381 -19.68 10.46 -4.88
CA THR A 381 -20.97 10.88 -5.42
C THR A 381 -20.84 11.26 -6.90
N PRO A 382 -21.92 11.29 -7.70
CA PRO A 382 -21.85 11.76 -9.09
C PRO A 382 -21.23 13.15 -9.26
N ALA A 383 -21.51 14.08 -8.33
CA ALA A 383 -20.89 15.40 -8.33
C ALA A 383 -19.39 15.36 -7.97
N GLY A 384 -19.03 14.53 -6.98
CA GLY A 384 -17.64 14.28 -6.60
C GLY A 384 -16.83 13.66 -7.74
N LEU A 385 -17.37 12.66 -8.43
CA LEU A 385 -16.74 12.04 -9.60
C LEU A 385 -16.56 13.03 -10.75
N ALA A 386 -17.54 13.91 -10.98
CA ALA A 386 -17.41 14.99 -11.95
C ALA A 386 -16.28 15.98 -11.57
N GLU A 387 -16.11 16.29 -10.28
CA GLU A 387 -14.97 17.08 -9.80
C GLU A 387 -13.65 16.33 -10.00
N VAL A 388 -13.58 15.06 -9.60
CA VAL A 388 -12.39 14.20 -9.77
C VAL A 388 -11.95 14.17 -11.24
N LYS A 389 -12.89 14.06 -12.18
CA LYS A 389 -12.61 14.03 -13.62
C LYS A 389 -11.90 15.28 -14.16
N THR A 390 -11.97 16.41 -13.45
CA THR A 390 -11.26 17.64 -13.86
C THR A 390 -9.74 17.53 -13.71
N TYR A 391 -9.23 16.63 -12.87
CA TYR A 391 -7.80 16.47 -12.62
C TYR A 391 -7.30 15.03 -12.79
N ALA A 392 -8.11 14.02 -12.50
CA ALA A 392 -7.76 12.61 -12.58
C ALA A 392 -8.44 11.89 -13.77
N ASP A 393 -7.89 10.73 -14.10
CA ASP A 393 -8.34 9.83 -15.17
C ASP A 393 -9.03 8.56 -14.62
N GLY A 394 -8.84 8.28 -13.33
CA GLY A 394 -9.52 7.20 -12.62
C GLY A 394 -9.58 7.44 -11.12
N ILE A 395 -10.22 6.51 -10.42
CA ILE A 395 -10.28 6.44 -8.97
C ILE A 395 -9.69 5.11 -8.49
N GLY A 396 -9.08 5.12 -7.30
CA GLY A 396 -8.64 3.92 -6.61
C GLY A 396 -9.33 3.81 -5.26
N PRO A 397 -10.54 3.23 -5.19
CA PRO A 397 -11.27 3.05 -3.94
C PRO A 397 -10.86 1.77 -3.20
N TRP A 398 -11.01 1.76 -1.87
CA TRP A 398 -10.96 0.55 -1.06
C TRP A 398 -12.06 -0.44 -1.48
N LYS A 399 -11.77 -1.75 -1.50
CA LYS A 399 -12.68 -2.83 -1.95
C LYS A 399 -14.16 -2.68 -1.50
N PRO A 400 -14.47 -2.37 -0.23
CA PRO A 400 -15.87 -2.27 0.22
C PRO A 400 -16.64 -1.06 -0.30
N GLN A 401 -15.97 -0.04 -0.84
CA GLN A 401 -16.64 1.07 -1.53
C GLN A 401 -17.21 0.63 -2.89
N VAL A 402 -16.57 -0.37 -3.51
CA VAL A 402 -16.99 -0.96 -4.78
C VAL A 402 -18.00 -2.10 -4.56
N MET A 403 -17.86 -2.84 -3.47
CA MET A 403 -18.69 -3.98 -3.14
C MET A 403 -19.29 -3.84 -1.75
N ALA A 404 -20.61 -3.71 -1.66
CA ALA A 404 -21.30 -3.71 -0.37
C ALA A 404 -21.16 -5.09 0.29
N LEU A 405 -20.57 -5.12 1.49
CA LEU A 405 -20.35 -6.32 2.29
C LEU A 405 -21.42 -6.40 3.38
N THR A 406 -22.28 -7.43 3.35
CA THR A 406 -23.38 -7.55 4.30
C THR A 406 -23.51 -8.95 4.92
N ILE A 407 -24.12 -8.99 6.10
CA ILE A 407 -24.47 -10.21 6.84
C ILE A 407 -26.00 -10.32 6.87
N SER A 408 -26.55 -11.37 6.28
CA SER A 408 -27.99 -11.62 6.26
C SER A 408 -28.33 -13.08 6.62
N PRO A 409 -29.19 -13.34 7.63
CA PRO A 409 -29.83 -12.37 8.51
C PRO A 409 -28.83 -11.71 9.49
N PHE A 410 -29.01 -10.42 9.77
CA PHE A 410 -28.21 -9.69 10.76
C PHE A 410 -28.77 -9.91 12.17
N LYS A 411 -27.99 -10.50 13.08
CA LYS A 411 -28.39 -10.66 14.49
C LYS A 411 -28.25 -9.35 15.26
N ALA A 412 -29.15 -9.07 16.19
CA ALA A 412 -29.09 -7.85 17.00
C ALA A 412 -28.00 -7.91 18.09
N THR A 413 -27.83 -9.08 18.71
CA THR A 413 -26.95 -9.26 19.87
C THR A 413 -26.08 -10.51 19.73
N ASN A 414 -24.96 -10.51 20.47
CA ASN A 414 -24.15 -11.68 20.76
C ASN A 414 -24.82 -12.56 21.81
N VAL A 415 -24.25 -13.76 22.05
CA VAL A 415 -24.74 -14.72 23.07
C VAL A 415 -24.70 -14.11 24.47
N ASP A 416 -23.74 -13.23 24.75
CA ASP A 416 -23.60 -12.51 26.02
C ASP A 416 -24.52 -11.28 26.16
N GLY A 417 -25.41 -11.04 25.18
CA GLY A 417 -26.33 -9.91 25.16
C GLY A 417 -25.75 -8.58 24.66
N THR A 418 -24.45 -8.52 24.35
CA THR A 418 -23.85 -7.29 23.80
C THR A 418 -24.28 -7.03 22.35
N PRO A 419 -24.28 -5.77 21.87
CA PRO A 419 -24.60 -5.47 20.47
C PRO A 419 -23.67 -6.20 19.50
N TYR A 420 -24.24 -6.84 18.48
CA TYR A 420 -23.45 -7.46 17.43
C TYR A 420 -23.13 -6.47 16.32
N THR A 421 -21.85 -6.32 15.99
CA THR A 421 -21.38 -5.43 14.92
C THR A 421 -21.00 -6.16 13.63
N GLY A 422 -20.90 -7.49 13.66
CA GLY A 422 -20.34 -8.24 12.53
C GLY A 422 -18.82 -8.24 12.47
N SER A 423 -18.29 -9.10 11.61
CA SER A 423 -16.90 -9.12 11.19
C SER A 423 -16.82 -9.49 9.71
N LEU A 424 -15.69 -9.22 9.07
CA LEU A 424 -15.47 -9.61 7.67
C LEU A 424 -15.67 -11.12 7.45
N ALA A 425 -15.29 -11.95 8.43
CA ALA A 425 -15.46 -13.40 8.39
C ALA A 425 -16.93 -13.85 8.43
N ASP A 426 -17.83 -13.01 8.95
CA ASP A 426 -19.27 -13.30 9.02
C ASP A 426 -20.01 -12.90 7.73
N VAL A 427 -19.40 -12.07 6.86
CA VAL A 427 -20.00 -11.59 5.62
C VAL A 427 -20.40 -12.76 4.74
N ASN A 428 -21.67 -12.82 4.38
CA ASN A 428 -22.24 -13.90 3.56
C ASN A 428 -22.92 -13.39 2.28
N THR A 429 -22.91 -12.08 2.07
CA THR A 429 -23.47 -11.42 0.89
C THR A 429 -22.50 -10.33 0.43
N VAL A 430 -22.17 -10.34 -0.86
CA VAL A 430 -21.33 -9.34 -1.52
C VAL A 430 -22.01 -8.90 -2.81
N THR A 431 -22.30 -7.61 -2.95
CA THR A 431 -23.01 -7.06 -4.11
C THR A 431 -22.32 -5.79 -4.61
N PRO A 432 -22.15 -5.60 -5.93
CA PRO A 432 -21.63 -4.36 -6.48
C PRO A 432 -22.44 -3.14 -6.02
N THR A 433 -21.75 -2.07 -5.64
CA THR A 433 -22.36 -0.74 -5.50
C THR A 433 -22.54 -0.10 -6.89
N SER A 434 -23.15 1.08 -6.97
CA SER A 434 -23.22 1.82 -8.25
C SER A 434 -21.87 2.43 -8.67
N LEU A 435 -20.84 2.38 -7.81
CA LEU A 435 -19.63 3.17 -7.97
C LEU A 435 -18.88 2.92 -9.29
N ILE A 436 -18.74 1.65 -9.73
CA ILE A 436 -18.09 1.33 -11.01
C ILE A 436 -18.87 1.98 -12.16
N ALA A 437 -20.19 1.80 -12.18
CA ALA A 437 -21.05 2.34 -13.23
C ALA A 437 -21.05 3.88 -13.25
N ASP A 438 -21.10 4.52 -12.07
CA ASP A 438 -21.07 5.97 -11.93
C ASP A 438 -19.71 6.55 -12.35
N ALA A 439 -18.60 5.90 -12.00
CA ALA A 439 -17.26 6.28 -12.43
C ALA A 439 -17.08 6.12 -13.94
N HIS A 440 -17.52 5.00 -14.51
CA HIS A 440 -17.47 4.76 -15.95
C HIS A 440 -18.30 5.79 -16.74
N LYS A 441 -19.49 6.14 -16.23
CA LYS A 441 -20.32 7.21 -16.80
C LYS A 441 -19.62 8.58 -16.76
N ALA A 442 -18.80 8.84 -15.76
CA ALA A 442 -17.94 10.03 -15.67
C ALA A 442 -16.65 9.93 -16.50
N GLY A 443 -16.40 8.78 -17.16
CA GLY A 443 -15.18 8.51 -17.92
C GLY A 443 -13.95 8.32 -17.03
N LEU A 444 -14.13 7.74 -15.85
CA LEU A 444 -13.09 7.40 -14.87
C LEU A 444 -12.96 5.88 -14.76
N PHE A 445 -11.76 5.33 -14.94
CA PHE A 445 -11.51 3.92 -14.64
C PHE A 445 -11.41 3.70 -13.12
N VAL A 446 -11.61 2.46 -12.66
CA VAL A 446 -11.63 2.09 -11.25
C VAL A 446 -10.60 0.99 -10.97
N HIS A 447 -9.57 1.31 -10.18
CA HIS A 447 -8.54 0.36 -9.75
C HIS A 447 -8.61 0.14 -8.23
N SER A 448 -9.26 -0.92 -7.77
CA SER A 448 -9.52 -1.09 -6.33
C SER A 448 -8.40 -1.79 -5.58
N TYR A 449 -8.21 -1.43 -4.30
CA TYR A 449 -7.21 -2.01 -3.41
C TYR A 449 -7.83 -2.55 -2.11
N THR A 450 -7.22 -3.50 -1.38
CA THR A 450 -6.11 -4.38 -1.79
C THR A 450 -6.56 -5.84 -1.65
N PHE A 451 -6.32 -6.64 -2.69
CA PHE A 451 -6.63 -8.06 -2.71
C PHE A 451 -5.48 -8.86 -2.08
N ARG A 452 -5.82 -9.66 -1.08
CA ARG A 452 -4.86 -10.39 -0.22
C ARG A 452 -5.38 -11.81 0.01
N ASN A 453 -4.48 -12.80 -0.05
CA ASN A 453 -4.86 -14.20 0.03
C ASN A 453 -5.15 -14.68 1.46
N GLU A 454 -4.63 -13.98 2.47
CA GLU A 454 -4.79 -14.41 3.85
C GLU A 454 -6.25 -14.34 4.30
N GLN A 455 -6.71 -15.37 5.01
CA GLN A 455 -8.11 -15.53 5.45
C GLN A 455 -8.68 -14.28 6.15
N LYS A 456 -7.85 -13.55 6.91
CA LYS A 456 -8.26 -12.34 7.64
C LYS A 456 -8.66 -11.17 6.75
N TYR A 457 -8.35 -11.21 5.45
CA TYR A 457 -8.69 -10.18 4.47
C TYR A 457 -9.76 -10.61 3.47
N LEU A 458 -10.30 -11.84 3.61
CA LEU A 458 -11.33 -12.38 2.74
C LEU A 458 -12.68 -12.38 3.46
N ALA A 459 -13.71 -11.89 2.77
CA ALA A 459 -15.09 -12.01 3.23
C ALA A 459 -15.51 -13.48 3.37
N GLY A 460 -16.29 -13.79 4.41
CA GLY A 460 -16.72 -15.16 4.73
C GLY A 460 -17.35 -15.93 3.57
N ILE A 461 -18.09 -15.23 2.69
CA ILE A 461 -18.74 -15.79 1.51
C ILE A 461 -17.77 -16.54 0.58
N TYR A 462 -16.51 -16.11 0.53
CA TYR A 462 -15.49 -16.72 -0.34
C TYR A 462 -14.88 -17.98 0.26
N LYS A 463 -15.17 -18.29 1.54
CA LYS A 463 -14.72 -19.53 2.20
C LYS A 463 -13.20 -19.76 2.10
N GLY A 464 -12.42 -18.69 2.09
CA GLY A 464 -10.96 -18.72 1.97
C GLY A 464 -10.41 -18.89 0.55
N ASP A 465 -11.25 -18.78 -0.48
CA ASP A 465 -10.80 -18.76 -1.88
C ASP A 465 -10.59 -17.32 -2.38
N PRO A 466 -9.34 -16.84 -2.49
CA PRO A 466 -9.08 -15.50 -3.05
C PRO A 466 -9.45 -15.39 -4.53
N THR A 467 -9.42 -16.49 -5.30
CA THR A 467 -9.79 -16.48 -6.73
C THR A 467 -11.24 -16.09 -6.90
N ALA A 468 -12.13 -16.61 -6.05
CA ALA A 468 -13.55 -16.26 -6.06
C ALA A 468 -13.78 -14.76 -5.80
N GLU A 469 -12.97 -14.13 -4.93
CA GLU A 469 -13.03 -12.67 -4.71
C GLU A 469 -12.65 -11.92 -6.00
N PHE A 470 -11.51 -12.25 -6.61
CA PHE A 470 -11.09 -11.61 -7.88
C PHE A 470 -12.16 -11.73 -8.97
N LEU A 471 -12.71 -12.93 -9.18
CA LEU A 471 -13.75 -13.17 -10.19
C LEU A 471 -15.01 -12.34 -9.92
N THR A 472 -15.38 -12.14 -8.64
CA THR A 472 -16.53 -11.30 -8.27
C THR A 472 -16.32 -9.85 -8.72
N PHE A 473 -15.12 -9.29 -8.52
CA PHE A 473 -14.80 -7.93 -8.95
C PHE A 473 -14.65 -7.80 -10.47
N PHE A 474 -14.03 -8.76 -11.15
CA PHE A 474 -13.91 -8.75 -12.61
C PHE A 474 -15.27 -8.81 -13.30
N ARG A 475 -16.20 -9.63 -12.80
CA ARG A 475 -17.57 -9.72 -13.31
C ARG A 475 -18.41 -8.46 -13.06
N ALA A 476 -18.01 -7.64 -12.09
CA ALA A 476 -18.63 -6.33 -11.82
C ALA A 476 -18.07 -5.19 -12.69
N GLY A 477 -17.09 -5.47 -13.56
CA GLY A 477 -16.51 -4.48 -14.47
C GLY A 477 -15.40 -3.62 -13.87
N ILE A 478 -14.74 -4.06 -12.80
CA ILE A 478 -13.55 -3.37 -12.29
C ILE A 478 -12.47 -3.27 -13.38
N ASP A 479 -11.81 -2.13 -13.52
CA ASP A 479 -10.76 -1.90 -14.53
C ASP A 479 -9.40 -2.44 -14.10
N GLY A 480 -9.18 -2.60 -12.80
CA GLY A 480 -7.93 -3.11 -12.26
C GLY A 480 -7.98 -3.39 -10.78
N VAL A 481 -7.04 -4.21 -10.30
CA VAL A 481 -6.95 -4.64 -8.92
C VAL A 481 -5.52 -4.53 -8.41
N PHE A 482 -5.33 -3.86 -7.29
CA PHE A 482 -4.07 -3.88 -6.53
C PHE A 482 -4.03 -5.13 -5.66
N THR A 483 -2.95 -5.91 -5.76
CA THR A 483 -2.83 -7.15 -4.99
C THR A 483 -1.42 -7.38 -4.46
N ASP A 484 -1.36 -7.95 -3.25
CA ASP A 484 -0.14 -8.45 -2.63
C ASP A 484 0.33 -9.78 -3.24
N PHE A 485 -0.52 -10.41 -4.07
CA PHE A 485 -0.33 -11.74 -4.66
C PHE A 485 -0.63 -11.70 -6.17
N ALA A 486 0.21 -10.98 -6.94
CA ALA A 486 0.05 -10.83 -8.39
C ALA A 486 -0.12 -12.16 -9.12
N ASN A 487 0.57 -13.22 -8.69
CA ASN A 487 0.40 -14.58 -9.21
C ASN A 487 -1.05 -15.09 -9.11
N THR A 488 -1.74 -14.77 -8.01
CA THR A 488 -3.15 -15.15 -7.80
C THR A 488 -4.07 -14.29 -8.66
N GLY A 489 -3.85 -12.97 -8.68
CA GLY A 489 -4.62 -12.05 -9.52
C GLY A 489 -4.52 -12.39 -11.02
N VAL A 490 -3.32 -12.71 -11.50
CA VAL A 490 -3.08 -13.13 -12.90
C VAL A 490 -3.79 -14.45 -13.22
N ALA A 491 -3.72 -15.44 -12.32
CA ALA A 491 -4.42 -16.70 -12.49
C ALA A 491 -5.95 -16.51 -12.52
N ALA A 492 -6.50 -15.69 -11.62
CA ALA A 492 -7.92 -15.36 -11.59
C ALA A 492 -8.37 -14.62 -12.87
N ARG A 493 -7.57 -13.67 -13.36
CA ARG A 493 -7.85 -12.98 -14.62
C ARG A 493 -7.85 -13.94 -15.81
N ALA A 494 -6.91 -14.88 -15.84
CA ALA A 494 -6.87 -15.91 -16.89
C ALA A 494 -8.11 -16.82 -16.86
N ALA A 495 -8.64 -17.13 -15.67
CA ALA A 495 -9.92 -17.82 -15.54
C ALA A 495 -11.08 -16.97 -16.06
N TYR A 496 -11.17 -15.70 -15.69
CA TYR A 496 -12.18 -14.77 -16.18
C TYR A 496 -12.18 -14.61 -17.71
N ILE A 497 -11.00 -14.53 -18.33
CA ILE A 497 -10.87 -14.44 -19.81
C ILE A 497 -11.46 -15.69 -20.48
N LYS A 498 -11.32 -16.88 -19.86
CA LYS A 498 -11.92 -18.11 -20.38
C LYS A 498 -13.45 -18.08 -20.24
N GLU A 499 -13.97 -17.57 -19.11
CA GLU A 499 -15.42 -17.39 -18.90
C GLU A 499 -16.01 -16.44 -19.94
N ALA A 500 -15.37 -15.30 -20.21
CA ALA A 500 -15.89 -14.27 -21.12
C ALA A 500 -15.87 -14.65 -22.62
N ARG A 501 -15.23 -15.78 -22.97
CA ARG A 501 -15.16 -16.32 -24.34
C ARG A 501 -16.19 -17.42 -24.60
N GLN A 502 -16.86 -17.91 -23.57
CA GLN A 502 -17.93 -18.91 -23.63
C GLN A 502 -19.28 -18.19 -23.67
#